data_AF-A0A939CHS0-F1
#
_entry.id   AF-A0A939CHS0-F1
#
_cell.length_a   1.000
_cell.length_b   1.000
_cell.length_c   1.000
_cell.angle_alpha   90.00
_cell.angle_beta   90.00
_cell.angle_gamma   90.00
#
_symmetry.space_group_name_H-M   'P 1'
#
loop_
_entity.id
_entity.type
_entity.pdbx_description
1 polymer ?
#
loop_
_entity_poly.entity_id
_entity_poly.type
_entity_poly.pdbx_seq_one_letter_code
_entity_poly.pdbx_strand_id
1 'polypeptide(L)'
;MERRKKRIVKLTAFLFLLAASIFVMPQKAFADENEDVTLPTGDIKPMEPQQDESGIDTYGADEGGEFSGTEYELYTVLENRVKEAMLAGNEWVSIKDLKIRRDTYDLSFYYGYSPYFPSDTYNRIIAWYGDAYYTGLRITNTFGTPEETKQIFNAVDEKLASIYKLMNNSMTDEQKGFVIHDYLVLHAEYDLNYKNYTSYGVLMDGRGVCQSYALAYMYILNHLGIETHKAVRIPHG
;
A
#
# COMPACT_ATOMS: atom_id res chain seq x y z
N MET A 1 -37.23 -30.80 43.45
CA MET A 1 -35.79 -30.82 43.82
C MET A 1 -34.85 -30.79 42.61
N GLU A 2 -35.23 -31.42 41.50
CA GLU A 2 -34.38 -31.67 40.32
C GLU A 2 -34.04 -30.43 39.47
N ARG A 3 -34.97 -29.47 39.35
CA ARG A 3 -34.75 -28.20 38.60
C ARG A 3 -33.71 -27.28 39.25
N ARG A 4 -33.56 -27.30 40.58
CA ARG A 4 -32.53 -26.51 41.28
C ARG A 4 -31.13 -27.08 41.06
N LYS A 5 -30.98 -28.41 41.04
CA LYS A 5 -29.70 -29.07 40.71
C LYS A 5 -29.21 -28.75 39.29
N LYS A 6 -30.11 -28.77 38.29
CA LYS A 6 -29.75 -28.40 36.90
C LYS A 6 -29.33 -26.93 36.72
N ARG A 7 -29.91 -26.00 37.48
CA ARG A 7 -29.47 -24.58 37.47
C ARG A 7 -28.11 -24.38 38.12
N ILE A 8 -27.84 -25.07 39.24
CA ILE A 8 -26.55 -24.99 39.94
C ILE A 8 -25.43 -25.56 39.07
N VAL A 9 -25.65 -26.72 38.43
CA VAL A 9 -24.66 -27.34 37.52
C VAL A 9 -24.37 -26.46 36.29
N LYS A 10 -25.40 -25.78 35.74
CA LYS A 10 -25.19 -24.82 34.64
C LYS A 10 -24.42 -23.57 35.08
N LEU A 11 -24.68 -23.05 36.28
CA LEU A 11 -23.97 -21.88 36.80
C LEU A 11 -22.50 -22.20 37.10
N THR A 12 -22.22 -23.38 37.66
CA THR A 12 -20.84 -23.84 37.91
C THR A 12 -20.09 -24.10 36.61
N ALA A 13 -20.73 -24.69 35.59
CA ALA A 13 -20.10 -24.88 34.28
C ALA A 13 -19.80 -23.55 33.56
N PHE A 14 -20.65 -22.54 33.72
CA PHE A 14 -20.43 -21.21 33.13
C PHE A 14 -19.31 -20.44 33.84
N LEU A 15 -19.19 -20.56 35.17
CA LEU A 15 -18.06 -20.00 35.93
C LEU A 15 -16.72 -20.68 35.59
N PHE A 16 -16.71 -21.99 35.30
CA PHE A 16 -15.51 -22.69 34.83
C PHE A 16 -15.09 -22.27 33.41
N LEU A 17 -16.04 -21.99 32.51
CA LEU A 17 -15.74 -21.46 31.17
C LEU A 17 -15.22 -20.02 31.20
N LEU A 18 -15.72 -19.18 32.11
CA LEU A 18 -15.20 -17.82 32.34
C LEU A 18 -13.83 -17.81 33.01
N ALA A 19 -13.51 -18.81 33.84
CA ALA A 19 -12.17 -18.98 34.40
C ALA A 19 -11.17 -19.53 33.36
N ALA A 20 -11.63 -20.36 32.41
CA ALA A 20 -10.81 -20.87 31.31
C ALA A 20 -10.50 -19.80 30.25
N SER A 21 -11.39 -18.81 30.04
CA SER A 21 -11.11 -17.68 29.13
C SER A 21 -10.13 -16.65 29.70
N ILE A 22 -9.91 -16.63 31.02
CA ILE A 22 -8.84 -15.83 31.65
C ILE A 22 -7.47 -16.51 31.50
N PHE A 23 -7.44 -17.80 31.12
CA PHE A 23 -6.20 -18.57 30.89
C PHE A 23 -5.75 -18.61 29.43
N VAL A 24 -6.48 -17.98 28.51
CA VAL A 24 -6.04 -17.71 27.14
C VAL A 24 -5.84 -16.20 26.95
N MET A 25 -5.21 -15.56 27.94
CA MET A 25 -4.46 -14.34 27.67
C MET A 25 -3.14 -14.75 27.00
N PRO A 26 -2.68 -14.06 25.94
CA PRO A 26 -1.32 -14.25 25.46
C PRO A 26 -0.40 -13.96 26.66
N GLN A 27 0.26 -15.00 27.16
CA GLN A 27 1.32 -14.83 28.14
C GLN A 27 2.35 -13.94 27.45
N LYS A 28 2.54 -12.73 28.00
CA LYS A 28 3.68 -11.84 27.81
C LYS A 28 4.34 -12.00 26.44
N ALA A 29 4.07 -11.07 25.52
CA ALA A 29 5.05 -10.76 24.49
C ALA A 29 6.37 -10.44 25.22
N PHE A 30 7.28 -11.41 25.25
CA PHE A 30 8.64 -11.18 25.67
C PHE A 30 9.22 -10.27 24.60
N ALA A 31 9.44 -9.00 24.93
CA ALA A 31 10.55 -8.29 24.33
C ALA A 31 11.78 -9.10 24.74
N ASP A 32 12.35 -9.84 23.79
CA ASP A 32 13.64 -10.46 23.98
C ASP A 32 14.65 -9.33 24.11
N GLU A 33 15.08 -9.05 25.34
CA GLU A 33 16.04 -7.98 25.64
C GLU A 33 17.48 -8.37 25.25
N ASN A 34 17.71 -9.49 24.57
CA ASN A 34 19.06 -9.98 24.25
C ASN A 34 19.23 -10.55 22.84
N GLU A 35 18.80 -9.81 21.82
CA GLU A 35 19.52 -9.81 20.55
C GLU A 35 19.62 -8.35 20.10
N ASP A 36 20.82 -7.90 19.74
CA ASP A 36 20.99 -6.70 18.92
C ASP A 36 20.43 -7.07 17.53
N VAL A 37 19.09 -7.10 17.45
CA VAL A 37 18.37 -7.26 16.21
C VAL A 37 18.60 -5.95 15.49
N THR A 38 19.69 -5.88 14.73
CA THR A 38 19.76 -4.97 13.59
C THR A 38 18.59 -5.35 12.70
N LEU A 39 17.43 -4.71 12.92
CA LEU A 39 16.31 -4.73 12.00
C LEU A 39 16.90 -4.19 10.70
N PRO A 40 17.04 -4.99 9.61
CA PRO A 40 17.49 -4.43 8.36
C PRO A 40 16.54 -3.29 8.00
N THR A 41 17.10 -2.09 7.98
CA THR A 41 16.43 -0.83 7.63
C THR A 41 16.23 -0.77 6.12
N GLY A 42 15.87 -1.89 5.50
CA GLY A 42 15.57 -1.95 4.08
C GLY A 42 14.31 -1.15 3.85
N ASP A 43 14.40 0.14 3.64
CA ASP A 43 13.32 0.84 2.98
C ASP A 43 13.30 0.38 1.51
N ILE A 44 12.17 0.56 0.85
CA ILE A 44 12.14 0.56 -0.61
C ILE A 44 13.26 1.51 -1.07
N LYS A 45 14.20 1.00 -1.85
CA LYS A 45 15.17 1.86 -2.50
C LYS A 45 14.41 2.80 -3.47
N PRO A 46 14.62 4.13 -3.38
CA PRO A 46 14.01 5.09 -4.29
C PRO A 46 14.21 4.66 -5.75
N MET A 47 13.15 4.71 -6.55
CA MET A 47 13.31 4.61 -8.01
C MET A 47 14.10 5.83 -8.48
N GLU A 48 15.23 5.61 -9.16
CA GLU A 48 15.99 6.69 -9.78
C GLU A 48 15.42 7.02 -11.17
N PRO A 49 14.92 8.25 -11.41
CA PRO A 49 14.44 8.64 -12.72
C PRO A 49 15.57 8.66 -13.76
N GLN A 50 15.25 8.30 -15.01
CA GLN A 50 16.19 8.28 -16.13
C GLN A 50 16.05 9.54 -17.00
N GLN A 51 17.18 10.11 -17.44
CA GLN A 51 17.17 11.25 -18.35
C GLN A 51 16.87 10.77 -19.77
N ASP A 52 16.01 11.49 -20.49
CA ASP A 52 15.82 11.29 -21.92
C ASP A 52 17.05 11.82 -22.69
N GLU A 53 17.96 10.91 -23.07
CA GLU A 53 19.20 11.23 -23.82
C GLU A 53 18.94 11.57 -25.30
N SER A 54 17.70 11.48 -25.79
CA SER A 54 17.38 11.75 -27.20
C SER A 54 17.60 13.21 -27.61
N GLY A 55 17.81 14.12 -26.63
CA GLY A 55 18.14 15.52 -26.87
C GLY A 55 17.01 16.32 -27.57
N ILE A 56 15.83 15.73 -27.71
CA ILE A 56 14.66 16.33 -28.36
C ILE A 56 13.52 16.34 -27.35
N ASP A 57 13.54 17.26 -26.39
CA ASP A 57 12.32 17.58 -25.66
C ASP A 57 12.37 18.93 -24.97
N THR A 58 12.59 20.01 -25.73
CA THR A 58 12.12 21.30 -25.26
C THR A 58 10.60 21.21 -25.17
N TYR A 59 10.01 21.45 -23.99
CA TYR A 59 8.59 21.74 -23.87
C TYR A 59 8.24 22.79 -24.93
N GLY A 60 7.63 22.35 -26.03
CA GLY A 60 7.06 23.25 -27.01
C GLY A 60 6.04 24.12 -26.29
N ALA A 61 5.96 25.40 -26.67
CA ALA A 61 4.97 26.32 -26.15
C ALA A 61 3.56 25.77 -26.41
N ASP A 62 3.03 24.97 -25.50
CA ASP A 62 1.71 24.33 -25.60
C ASP A 62 0.91 24.62 -24.32
N GLU A 63 -0.38 24.90 -24.51
CA GLU A 63 -1.23 25.82 -23.72
C GLU A 63 -1.80 25.25 -22.39
N GLY A 64 -1.11 24.30 -21.75
CA GLY A 64 -1.51 23.71 -20.45
C GLY A 64 -0.79 24.30 -19.24
N GLY A 65 -1.45 24.35 -18.07
CA GLY A 65 -0.80 24.65 -16.79
C GLY A 65 0.04 23.49 -16.25
N GLU A 66 0.97 23.77 -15.33
CA GLU A 66 1.68 22.75 -14.54
C GLU A 66 0.69 21.96 -13.68
N PHE A 67 0.96 20.67 -13.42
CA PHE A 67 0.15 19.89 -12.47
C PHE A 67 0.19 20.55 -11.08
N SER A 68 -0.97 20.73 -10.45
CA SER A 68 -1.11 21.45 -9.17
C SER A 68 -1.96 20.73 -8.13
N GLY A 69 -2.08 19.40 -8.22
CA GLY A 69 -2.82 18.57 -7.27
C GLY A 69 -1.98 18.06 -6.09
N THR A 70 -2.61 17.33 -5.19
CA THR A 70 -1.94 16.57 -4.14
C THR A 70 -1.11 15.41 -4.73
N GLU A 71 -0.18 14.87 -3.95
CA GLU A 71 0.57 13.67 -4.35
C GLU A 71 -0.37 12.47 -4.61
N TYR A 72 -1.43 12.34 -3.81
CA TYR A 72 -2.44 11.31 -4.02
C TYR A 72 -3.14 11.44 -5.37
N GLU A 73 -3.61 12.65 -5.72
CA GLU A 73 -4.26 12.90 -7.01
C GLU A 73 -3.31 12.58 -8.16
N LEU A 74 -2.03 12.94 -8.03
CA LEU A 74 -1.01 12.57 -9.01
C LEU A 74 -0.87 11.05 -9.13
N TYR A 75 -0.72 10.34 -8.00
CA TYR A 75 -0.59 8.88 -7.98
C TYR A 75 -1.81 8.19 -8.57
N THR A 76 -3.04 8.67 -8.34
CA THR A 76 -4.24 8.13 -8.98
C THR A 76 -4.23 8.31 -10.50
N VAL A 77 -3.82 9.48 -11.00
CA VAL A 77 -3.68 9.72 -12.44
C VAL A 77 -2.64 8.78 -13.06
N LEU A 78 -1.47 8.66 -12.44
CA LEU A 78 -0.40 7.79 -12.91
C LEU A 78 -0.82 6.32 -12.86
N GLU A 79 -1.47 5.88 -11.78
CA GLU A 79 -1.93 4.49 -11.59
C GLU A 79 -2.86 4.08 -12.71
N ASN A 80 -3.86 4.91 -13.01
CA ASN A 80 -4.81 4.63 -14.07
C ASN A 80 -4.13 4.53 -15.44
N ARG A 81 -3.24 5.47 -15.78
CA ARG A 81 -2.52 5.43 -17.06
C ARG A 81 -1.59 4.21 -17.18
N VAL A 82 -0.90 3.84 -16.11
CA VAL A 82 -0.05 2.64 -16.08
C VAL A 82 -0.91 1.38 -16.22
N LYS A 83 -2.02 1.27 -15.51
CA LYS A 83 -2.95 0.13 -15.62
C LYS A 83 -3.49 0.01 -17.06
N GLU A 84 -3.94 1.10 -17.66
CA GLU A 84 -4.41 1.12 -19.04
C GLU A 84 -3.33 0.67 -20.03
N ALA A 85 -2.10 1.17 -19.88
CA ALA A 85 -0.98 0.74 -20.72
C ALA A 85 -0.66 -0.75 -20.55
N MET A 86 -0.62 -1.26 -19.32
CA MET A 86 -0.39 -2.68 -19.06
C MET A 86 -1.48 -3.57 -19.68
N LEU A 87 -2.75 -3.15 -19.60
CA LEU A 87 -3.89 -3.85 -20.23
C LEU A 87 -3.89 -3.74 -21.76
N ALA A 88 -3.22 -2.74 -22.33
CA ALA A 88 -3.03 -2.60 -23.78
C ALA A 88 -1.76 -3.31 -24.29
N GLY A 89 -0.92 -3.85 -23.39
CA GLY A 89 0.40 -4.41 -23.75
C GLY A 89 1.45 -3.34 -24.09
N ASN A 90 1.23 -2.09 -23.69
CA ASN A 90 2.16 -1.00 -23.92
C ASN A 90 3.24 -0.96 -22.84
N GLU A 91 4.49 -0.75 -23.26
CA GLU A 91 5.65 -0.60 -22.36
C GLU A 91 5.93 0.87 -21.99
N TRP A 92 5.16 1.82 -22.53
CA TRP A 92 5.40 3.24 -22.34
C TRP A 92 4.10 3.99 -22.09
N VAL A 93 4.15 4.91 -21.12
CA VAL A 93 3.09 5.88 -20.82
C VAL A 93 3.68 7.28 -20.96
N SER A 94 3.09 8.11 -21.82
CA SER A 94 3.41 9.54 -21.84
C SER A 94 2.72 10.25 -20.68
N ILE A 95 3.49 11.09 -19.98
CA ILE A 95 2.99 11.99 -18.93
C ILE A 95 3.43 13.44 -19.15
N LYS A 96 3.97 13.75 -20.35
CA LYS A 96 4.40 15.10 -20.74
C LYS A 96 3.27 16.13 -20.62
N ASP A 97 2.05 15.72 -20.95
CA ASP A 97 0.85 16.55 -20.91
C ASP A 97 0.51 17.03 -19.50
N LEU A 98 0.94 16.30 -18.47
CA LEU A 98 0.71 16.65 -17.07
C LEU A 98 1.66 17.75 -16.58
N LYS A 99 2.79 18.00 -17.26
CA LYS A 99 3.78 19.01 -16.83
C LYS A 99 4.18 18.87 -15.36
N ILE A 100 4.53 17.65 -14.94
CA ILE A 100 4.86 17.34 -13.54
C ILE A 100 6.29 17.78 -13.25
N ARG A 101 6.45 18.79 -12.39
CA ARG A 101 7.77 19.28 -11.96
C ARG A 101 8.46 18.34 -11.00
N ARG A 102 9.73 18.05 -11.26
CA ARG A 102 10.56 17.15 -10.45
C ARG A 102 11.02 17.73 -9.12
N ASP A 103 11.03 19.06 -9.00
CA ASP A 103 11.34 19.75 -7.74
C ASP A 103 10.11 19.93 -6.84
N THR A 104 8.93 19.56 -7.35
CA THR A 104 7.66 19.66 -6.64
C THR A 104 7.12 18.28 -6.27
N TYR A 105 7.22 17.30 -7.17
CA TYR A 105 6.71 15.94 -6.97
C TYR A 105 7.85 14.92 -7.03
N ASP A 106 7.86 13.99 -6.06
CA ASP A 106 8.79 12.88 -6.02
C ASP A 106 8.08 11.58 -6.42
N LEU A 107 8.42 11.03 -7.59
CA LEU A 107 7.86 9.75 -8.05
C LEU A 107 8.63 8.53 -7.52
N SER A 108 9.65 8.71 -6.68
CA SER A 108 10.54 7.63 -6.21
C SER A 108 9.81 6.48 -5.52
N PHE A 109 8.65 6.74 -4.91
CA PHE A 109 7.87 5.75 -4.16
C PHE A 109 6.51 5.42 -4.79
N TYR A 110 6.18 6.02 -5.94
CA TYR A 110 4.90 5.84 -6.62
C TYR A 110 4.57 4.36 -6.86
N TYR A 111 5.54 3.57 -7.33
CA TYR A 111 5.30 2.13 -7.59
C TYR A 111 5.00 1.34 -6.31
N GLY A 112 5.51 1.77 -5.15
CA GLY A 112 5.23 1.12 -3.88
C GLY A 112 3.87 1.47 -3.31
N TYR A 113 3.32 2.62 -3.69
CA TYR A 113 2.04 3.11 -3.22
C TYR A 113 0.86 2.27 -3.73
N SER A 114 0.87 1.94 -5.03
CA SER A 114 -0.24 1.26 -5.68
C SER A 114 -0.27 -0.25 -5.39
N PRO A 115 -1.41 -0.81 -4.95
CA PRO A 115 -1.56 -2.25 -4.73
C PRO A 115 -1.71 -3.04 -6.02
N TYR A 116 -1.61 -2.41 -7.18
CA TYR A 116 -1.54 -3.09 -8.47
C TYR A 116 -0.11 -3.46 -8.86
N PHE A 117 0.90 -3.00 -8.09
CA PHE A 117 2.33 -3.20 -8.38
C PHE A 117 3.03 -3.96 -7.22
N PRO A 118 3.31 -5.27 -7.36
CA PRO A 118 3.95 -6.08 -6.33
C PRO A 118 5.42 -5.75 -6.10
N SER A 119 5.99 -6.19 -4.99
CA SER A 119 7.37 -5.82 -4.60
C SER A 119 8.45 -6.36 -5.54
N ASP A 120 8.18 -7.43 -6.30
CA ASP A 120 9.07 -7.92 -7.35
C ASP A 120 9.09 -7.02 -8.60
N THR A 121 8.18 -6.03 -8.68
CA THR A 121 8.18 -4.97 -9.71
C THR A 121 9.14 -3.82 -9.40
N TYR A 122 10.01 -3.98 -8.41
CA TYR A 122 11.15 -3.09 -8.17
C TYR A 122 11.91 -2.84 -9.49
N ASN A 123 12.08 -1.56 -9.87
CA ASN A 123 12.66 -1.11 -11.15
C ASN A 123 11.88 -1.49 -12.44
N ARG A 124 10.60 -1.85 -12.36
CA ARG A 124 9.80 -2.20 -13.55
C ARG A 124 8.92 -1.08 -14.06
N ILE A 125 8.56 -0.12 -13.20
CA ILE A 125 8.06 1.18 -13.62
C ILE A 125 9.21 2.15 -13.40
N ILE A 126 9.69 2.79 -14.46
CA ILE A 126 10.81 3.74 -14.41
C ILE A 126 10.32 5.07 -14.94
N ALA A 127 10.43 6.13 -14.15
CA ALA A 127 10.13 7.47 -14.59
C ALA A 127 11.25 8.04 -15.46
N TRP A 128 10.87 8.70 -16.54
CA TRP A 128 11.75 9.41 -17.44
C TRP A 128 11.50 10.90 -17.32
N TYR A 129 12.54 11.69 -17.57
CA TYR A 129 12.45 13.14 -17.52
C TYR A 129 13.24 13.84 -18.62
N GLY A 130 12.78 15.05 -18.93
CA GLY A 130 13.45 16.04 -19.76
C GLY A 130 13.36 17.39 -19.07
N ASP A 131 14.47 18.13 -19.04
CA ASP A 131 14.59 19.39 -18.30
C ASP A 131 14.11 19.27 -16.83
N ALA A 132 13.16 20.11 -16.42
CA ALA A 132 12.61 20.17 -15.06
C ALA A 132 11.42 19.22 -14.82
N TYR A 133 10.98 18.45 -15.82
CA TYR A 133 9.72 17.74 -15.75
C TYR A 133 9.83 16.25 -16.08
N TYR A 134 8.94 15.45 -15.51
CA TYR A 134 8.75 14.07 -15.95
C TYR A 134 8.08 14.02 -17.33
N THR A 135 8.52 13.09 -18.16
CA THR A 135 8.07 12.95 -19.56
C THR A 135 7.35 11.64 -19.82
N GLY A 136 7.75 10.57 -19.16
CA GLY A 136 7.16 9.25 -19.39
C GLY A 136 7.39 8.29 -18.24
N LEU A 137 6.63 7.19 -18.26
CA LEU A 137 6.88 6.01 -17.45
C LEU A 137 7.15 4.84 -18.39
N ARG A 138 8.30 4.19 -18.25
CA ARG A 138 8.57 2.91 -18.89
C ARG A 138 8.07 1.78 -17.99
N ILE A 139 7.34 0.84 -18.55
CA ILE A 139 6.71 -0.29 -17.88
C ILE A 139 7.32 -1.59 -18.39
N THR A 140 7.76 -2.44 -17.46
CA THR A 140 8.11 -3.83 -17.70
C THR A 140 7.03 -4.70 -17.05
N ASN A 141 6.02 -5.10 -17.83
CA ASN A 141 4.94 -5.93 -17.29
C ASN A 141 5.41 -7.38 -17.10
N THR A 142 5.23 -7.89 -15.89
CA THR A 142 5.68 -9.25 -15.51
C THR A 142 4.58 -10.17 -15.07
N PHE A 143 3.35 -9.71 -15.16
CA PHE A 143 2.18 -10.56 -15.05
C PHE A 143 1.98 -11.46 -16.27
N GLY A 144 2.73 -11.22 -17.34
CA GLY A 144 2.62 -11.95 -18.60
C GLY A 144 1.75 -11.18 -19.58
N THR A 145 0.72 -11.84 -20.08
CA THR A 145 -0.22 -11.29 -21.07
C THR A 145 -1.14 -10.21 -20.48
N PRO A 146 -1.73 -9.35 -21.33
CA PRO A 146 -2.79 -8.43 -20.90
C PRO A 146 -3.96 -9.12 -20.19
N GLU A 147 -4.30 -10.34 -20.59
CA GLU A 147 -5.35 -11.14 -19.95
C GLU A 147 -4.98 -11.58 -18.53
N GLU A 148 -3.74 -12.06 -18.32
CA GLU A 148 -3.24 -12.41 -16.98
C GLU A 148 -3.14 -11.17 -16.08
N THR A 149 -2.68 -10.05 -16.65
CA THR A 149 -2.66 -8.73 -16.00
C THR A 149 -4.06 -8.34 -15.53
N LYS A 150 -5.07 -8.48 -16.38
CA LYS A 150 -6.46 -8.16 -16.06
C LYS A 150 -6.99 -9.01 -14.91
N GLN A 151 -6.62 -10.29 -14.84
CA GLN A 151 -7.04 -11.16 -13.73
C GLN A 151 -6.46 -10.68 -12.40
N ILE A 152 -5.20 -10.27 -12.39
CA ILE A 152 -4.55 -9.73 -11.20
C ILE A 152 -5.20 -8.41 -10.78
N PHE A 153 -5.45 -7.50 -11.72
CA PHE A 153 -6.13 -6.24 -11.43
C PHE A 153 -7.53 -6.44 -10.86
N ASN A 154 -8.31 -7.37 -11.42
CA ASN A 154 -9.61 -7.73 -10.87
C ASN A 154 -9.51 -8.28 -9.44
N ALA A 155 -8.49 -9.09 -9.14
CA ALA A 155 -8.29 -9.60 -7.77
C ALA A 155 -7.96 -8.47 -6.78
N VAL A 156 -7.18 -7.47 -7.20
CA VAL A 156 -6.92 -6.25 -6.42
C VAL A 156 -8.21 -5.45 -6.23
N ASP A 157 -9.00 -5.25 -7.29
CA ASP A 157 -10.29 -4.55 -7.21
C ASP A 157 -11.26 -5.23 -6.22
N GLU A 158 -11.37 -6.56 -6.29
CA GLU A 158 -12.20 -7.35 -5.38
C GLU A 158 -11.72 -7.25 -3.93
N LYS A 159 -10.40 -7.30 -3.71
CA LYS A 159 -9.80 -7.11 -2.38
C LYS A 159 -10.15 -5.74 -1.83
N LEU A 160 -9.89 -4.67 -2.58
CA LEU A 160 -10.17 -3.29 -2.16
C LEU A 160 -11.67 -3.09 -1.89
N ALA A 161 -12.53 -3.58 -2.77
CA ALA A 161 -13.98 -3.53 -2.58
C ALA A 161 -14.43 -4.26 -1.31
N SER A 162 -13.79 -5.37 -0.94
CA SER A 162 -14.08 -6.08 0.32
C SER A 162 -13.72 -5.25 1.56
N ILE A 163 -12.64 -4.48 1.49
CA ILE A 163 -12.17 -3.62 2.58
C ILE A 163 -13.07 -2.39 2.70
N TYR A 164 -13.40 -1.73 1.60
CA TYR A 164 -14.27 -0.55 1.62
C TYR A 164 -15.68 -0.86 2.15
N LYS A 165 -16.18 -2.09 1.98
CA LYS A 165 -17.46 -2.54 2.55
C LYS A 165 -17.48 -2.58 4.09
N LEU A 166 -16.33 -2.55 4.74
CA LEU A 166 -16.24 -2.44 6.20
C LEU A 166 -16.62 -1.03 6.68
N MET A 167 -16.54 -0.04 5.78
CA MET A 167 -16.87 1.35 6.08
C MET A 167 -18.35 1.64 5.84
N ASN A 168 -18.88 2.64 6.54
CA ASN A 168 -20.16 3.24 6.22
C ASN A 168 -20.12 4.76 6.40
N ASN A 169 -21.08 5.46 5.77
CA ASN A 169 -21.10 6.92 5.72
C ASN A 169 -21.36 7.60 7.07
N SER A 170 -21.74 6.85 8.12
CA SER A 170 -21.91 7.42 9.47
C SER A 170 -20.63 7.38 10.31
N MET A 171 -19.59 6.68 9.84
CA MET A 171 -18.30 6.63 10.52
C MET A 171 -17.52 7.94 10.34
N THR A 172 -16.92 8.44 11.43
CA THR A 172 -15.93 9.52 11.38
C THR A 172 -14.65 9.04 10.71
N ASP A 173 -13.80 9.98 10.29
CA ASP A 173 -12.53 9.64 9.65
C ASP A 173 -11.59 8.87 10.59
N GLU A 174 -11.62 9.17 11.89
CA GLU A 174 -10.89 8.39 12.91
C GLU A 174 -11.42 6.97 13.04
N GLN A 175 -12.74 6.79 12.99
CA GLN A 175 -13.35 5.45 13.05
C GLN A 175 -12.99 4.62 11.82
N LYS A 176 -13.02 5.22 10.63
CA LYS A 176 -12.54 4.57 9.41
C LYS A 176 -11.07 4.17 9.56
N GLY A 177 -10.23 5.07 10.06
CA GLY A 177 -8.83 4.79 10.40
C GLY A 177 -8.66 3.55 11.27
N PHE A 178 -9.37 3.47 12.40
CA PHE A 178 -9.30 2.29 13.27
C PHE A 178 -9.74 0.99 12.60
N VAL A 179 -10.84 1.01 11.85
CA VAL A 179 -11.32 -0.21 11.18
C VAL A 179 -10.31 -0.70 10.13
N ILE A 180 -9.69 0.21 9.38
CA ILE A 180 -8.64 -0.16 8.42
C ILE A 180 -7.39 -0.65 9.15
N HIS A 181 -6.96 0.02 10.23
CA HIS A 181 -5.83 -0.42 11.06
C HIS A 181 -6.04 -1.86 11.55
N ASP A 182 -7.19 -2.13 12.17
CA ASP A 182 -7.55 -3.45 12.71
C ASP A 182 -7.61 -4.50 11.60
N TYR A 183 -8.20 -4.15 10.44
CA TYR A 183 -8.23 -5.05 9.29
C TYR A 183 -6.81 -5.46 8.87
N LEU A 184 -5.91 -4.50 8.66
CA LEU A 184 -4.54 -4.79 8.19
C LEU A 184 -3.76 -5.63 9.23
N VAL A 185 -3.88 -5.32 10.52
CA VAL A 185 -3.23 -6.09 11.59
C VAL A 185 -3.75 -7.52 11.69
N LEU A 186 -5.05 -7.75 11.44
CA LEU A 186 -5.66 -9.09 11.50
C LEU A 186 -5.42 -9.93 10.24
N HIS A 187 -5.01 -9.32 9.13
CA HIS A 187 -4.90 -9.99 7.83
C HIS A 187 -3.48 -9.98 7.25
N ALA A 188 -2.50 -9.40 7.94
CA ALA A 188 -1.12 -9.39 7.51
C ALA A 188 -0.14 -9.79 8.60
N GLU A 189 0.88 -10.56 8.21
CA GLU A 189 2.02 -10.91 9.03
C GLU A 189 3.23 -10.02 8.72
N TYR A 190 4.10 -9.80 9.70
CA TYR A 190 5.33 -9.07 9.46
C TYR A 190 6.31 -9.89 8.61
N ASP A 191 6.86 -9.28 7.56
CA ASP A 191 7.87 -9.93 6.72
C ASP A 191 9.27 -9.86 7.32
N LEU A 192 9.64 -10.90 8.07
CA LEU A 192 10.99 -11.03 8.63
C LEU A 192 12.09 -11.32 7.59
N ASN A 193 11.71 -11.60 6.32
CA ASN A 193 12.67 -11.79 5.23
C ASN A 193 12.94 -10.50 4.44
N TYR A 194 12.22 -9.41 4.74
CA TYR A 194 12.47 -8.10 4.15
C TYR A 194 12.41 -8.11 2.61
N LYS A 195 11.30 -8.63 2.07
CA LYS A 195 11.03 -8.73 0.62
C LYS A 195 9.80 -7.95 0.18
N ASN A 196 8.82 -7.78 1.07
CA ASN A 196 7.53 -7.19 0.76
C ASN A 196 7.41 -5.78 1.33
N TYR A 197 7.60 -4.80 0.46
CA TYR A 197 7.68 -3.39 0.83
C TYR A 197 6.58 -2.51 0.24
N THR A 198 5.92 -2.96 -0.83
CA THR A 198 4.84 -2.22 -1.50
C THR A 198 3.50 -2.49 -0.82
N SER A 199 2.48 -1.65 -1.02
CA SER A 199 1.14 -1.87 -0.46
C SER A 199 0.51 -3.21 -0.88
N TYR A 200 0.90 -3.74 -2.05
CA TYR A 200 0.53 -5.08 -2.52
C TYR A 200 0.84 -6.16 -1.47
N GLY A 201 2.00 -6.11 -0.81
CA GLY A 201 2.42 -7.15 0.12
C GLY A 201 1.43 -7.36 1.26
N VAL A 202 1.06 -6.29 1.97
CA VAL A 202 0.05 -6.35 3.04
C VAL A 202 -1.36 -6.64 2.49
N LEU A 203 -1.76 -6.02 1.37
CA LEU A 203 -3.14 -6.11 0.88
C LEU A 203 -3.47 -7.43 0.17
N MET A 204 -2.52 -7.95 -0.59
CA MET A 204 -2.69 -9.12 -1.46
C MET A 204 -1.97 -10.34 -0.92
N ASP A 205 -0.70 -10.22 -0.53
CA ASP A 205 0.09 -11.36 -0.05
C ASP A 205 -0.15 -11.66 1.44
N GLY A 206 -0.80 -10.74 2.18
CA GLY A 206 -0.99 -10.85 3.63
C GLY A 206 0.33 -10.82 4.39
N ARG A 207 1.37 -10.21 3.82
CA ARG A 207 2.70 -10.14 4.44
C ARG A 207 3.49 -8.92 3.96
N GLY A 208 4.02 -8.14 4.88
CA GLY A 208 4.85 -6.98 4.54
C GLY A 208 5.63 -6.41 5.71
N VAL A 209 6.63 -5.58 5.41
CA VAL A 209 7.35 -4.80 6.44
C VAL A 209 6.57 -3.53 6.83
N CYS A 210 7.10 -2.74 7.76
CA CYS A 210 6.52 -1.48 8.22
C CYS A 210 6.14 -0.53 7.07
N GLN A 211 6.97 -0.43 6.03
CA GLN A 211 6.70 0.40 4.86
C GLN A 211 5.49 -0.10 4.04
N SER A 212 5.38 -1.42 3.82
CA SER A 212 4.24 -2.03 3.11
C SER A 212 2.93 -1.73 3.83
N TYR A 213 2.94 -1.84 5.17
CA TYR A 213 1.82 -1.47 6.02
C TYR A 213 1.44 0.01 5.87
N ALA A 214 2.42 0.91 6.00
CA ALA A 214 2.18 2.35 5.91
C ALA A 214 1.60 2.75 4.55
N LEU A 215 2.11 2.17 3.45
CA LEU A 215 1.62 2.42 2.10
C LEU A 215 0.20 1.87 1.89
N ALA A 216 -0.10 0.66 2.39
CA ALA A 216 -1.44 0.09 2.32
C ALA A 216 -2.47 0.93 3.09
N TYR A 217 -2.11 1.37 4.29
CA TYR A 217 -2.96 2.23 5.12
C TYR A 217 -3.23 3.57 4.45
N MET A 218 -2.17 4.22 3.96
CA MET A 218 -2.25 5.48 3.22
C MET A 218 -3.11 5.35 1.96
N TYR A 219 -2.92 4.28 1.18
CA TYR A 219 -3.69 4.02 -0.04
C TYR A 219 -5.19 3.95 0.22
N ILE A 220 -5.59 3.17 1.24
CA ILE A 220 -7.01 3.00 1.57
C ILE A 220 -7.62 4.31 2.08
N LEU A 221 -6.93 5.02 2.99
CA LEU A 221 -7.44 6.25 3.57
C LEU A 221 -7.60 7.37 2.53
N ASN A 222 -6.62 7.54 1.65
CA ASN A 222 -6.72 8.53 0.57
C ASN A 222 -7.89 8.21 -0.38
N HIS A 223 -8.12 6.93 -0.69
CA HIS A 223 -9.29 6.51 -1.49
C HIS A 223 -10.64 6.70 -0.78
N LEU A 224 -10.63 6.84 0.55
CA LEU A 224 -11.80 7.22 1.34
C LEU A 224 -11.94 8.75 1.50
N GLY A 225 -11.06 9.53 0.87
CA GLY A 225 -11.03 10.99 0.94
C GLY A 225 -10.36 11.54 2.21
N ILE A 226 -9.60 10.71 2.93
CA ILE A 226 -8.89 11.09 4.16
C ILE A 226 -7.42 11.29 3.82
N GLU A 227 -7.03 12.55 3.66
CA GLU A 227 -5.67 12.91 3.27
C GLU A 227 -4.64 12.38 4.28
N THR A 228 -3.75 11.51 3.79
CA THR A 228 -2.75 10.82 4.59
C THR A 228 -1.40 10.85 3.90
N HIS A 229 -0.36 11.13 4.67
CA HIS A 229 1.03 11.24 4.19
C HIS A 229 1.94 10.24 4.92
N LYS A 230 2.89 9.64 4.21
CA LYS A 230 3.90 8.75 4.80
C LYS A 230 4.97 9.57 5.51
N ALA A 231 5.17 9.32 6.81
CA ALA A 231 6.30 9.87 7.57
C ALA A 231 7.36 8.79 7.81
N VAL A 232 8.63 9.12 7.58
CA VAL A 232 9.78 8.26 7.88
C VAL A 232 10.60 8.92 8.99
N ARG A 233 10.91 8.17 10.04
CA ARG A 233 11.80 8.61 11.11
C ARG A 233 13.11 7.84 11.02
N ILE A 234 14.19 8.53 10.69
CA ILE A 234 15.54 7.97 10.75
C ILE A 234 16.00 8.08 12.21
N PRO A 235 16.30 6.97 12.90
CA PRO A 235 16.89 7.03 14.24
C PRO A 235 18.25 7.75 14.16
N HIS A 236 18.41 8.85 14.88
CA HIS A 236 19.75 9.35 15.18
C HIS A 236 20.30 8.49 16.32
N GLY A 237 21.42 7.81 16.07
CA GLY A 237 22.18 7.07 17.07
C GLY A 237 22.82 7.98 18.11
#